data_AF-A0A5K1DUZ9-F1
#
_entry.id   AF-A0A5K1DUZ9-F1
#
_cell.length_a   1.000
_cell.length_b   1.000
_cell.length_c   1.000
_cell.angle_alpha   90.00
_cell.angle_beta   90.00
_cell.angle_gamma   90.00
#
_symmetry.space_group_name_H-M   'P 1'
#
loop_
_entity.id
_entity.type
_entity.pdbx_description
1 polymer ?
#
loop_
_entity_poly.entity_id
_entity_poly.type
_entity_poly.pdbx_seq_one_letter_code
_entity_poly.pdbx_strand_id
1 'polypeptide(L)' 'MDWFDLNGIKCALDTTPIPKNISHLEVETDRRLLVMAMKVPVFLVNLTTLSEYQKNAHTSIYTIRQGKLLNP' A
#
# COMPACT_ATOMS: atom_id res chain seq x y z
N MET A 1 -3.13 11.63 -2.56
CA MET A 1 -2.79 12.22 -1.25
C MET A 1 -2.41 11.04 -0.37
N ASP A 2 -1.13 10.77 -0.14
CA ASP A 2 -0.63 9.64 0.65
C ASP A 2 -0.72 9.94 2.16
N TRP A 3 -1.93 9.91 2.73
CA TRP A 3 -2.20 9.94 4.19
C TRP A 3 -1.82 11.19 5.03
N PHE A 4 -1.87 12.41 4.46
CA PHE A 4 -1.87 13.70 5.19
C PHE A 4 -0.64 14.00 6.06
N ASP A 5 0.54 13.47 5.71
CA ASP A 5 1.80 13.80 6.39
C ASP A 5 2.69 14.68 5.51
N LEU A 6 2.81 15.97 5.86
CA LEU A 6 3.65 16.93 5.14
C LEU A 6 5.16 16.75 5.41
N ASN A 7 5.52 16.04 6.49
CA ASN A 7 6.90 15.78 6.87
C ASN A 7 7.34 14.34 6.55
N GLY A 8 6.41 13.53 6.03
CA GLY A 8 6.67 12.14 5.66
C GLY A 8 7.62 12.02 4.47
N ILE A 9 8.44 10.97 4.46
CA ILE A 9 9.27 10.61 3.31
C ILE A 9 8.73 9.30 2.74
N LYS A 10 7.78 9.40 1.80
CA LYS A 10 7.02 8.22 1.31
C LYS A 10 6.55 7.39 2.50
N CYS A 11 6.81 6.07 2.50
CA CYS A 11 6.55 5.16 3.62
C CYS A 11 7.72 4.97 4.60
N ALA A 12 8.84 5.68 4.43
CA ALA A 12 10.07 5.38 5.16
C ALA A 12 10.02 5.73 6.65
N LEU A 13 9.14 6.64 7.03
CA LEU A 13 8.95 7.11 8.40
C LEU A 13 7.67 6.56 9.05
N ASP A 14 6.89 5.75 8.32
CA ASP A 14 5.61 5.25 8.81
C ASP A 14 5.77 3.98 9.64
N THR A 15 5.36 4.06 10.90
CA THR A 15 5.44 2.95 11.87
C THR A 15 4.07 2.42 12.30
N THR A 16 3.01 3.16 12.02
CA THR A 16 1.62 2.80 12.36
C THR A 16 0.73 2.78 11.11
N PRO A 17 -0.33 1.95 11.11
CA PRO A 17 -1.29 1.94 10.01
C PRO A 17 -2.08 3.26 10.00
N ILE A 18 -2.75 3.52 8.89
CA ILE A 18 -3.66 4.66 8.76
C ILE A 18 -4.82 4.48 9.76
N PRO A 19 -5.18 5.51 10.53
CA PRO A 19 -6.34 5.46 11.42
C PRO A 19 -7.66 5.19 10.66
N LYS A 20 -8.50 4.30 11.19
CA LYS A 20 -9.79 3.89 10.58
C LYS A 20 -10.81 5.03 10.45
N ASN A 21 -10.61 6.15 11.14
CA ASN A 21 -11.51 7.32 11.06
C ASN A 21 -11.30 8.15 9.78
N ILE A 22 -10.25 7.89 9.01
CA ILE A 22 -10.05 8.47 7.68
C ILE A 22 -10.88 7.66 6.68
N SER A 23 -11.99 8.23 6.21
CA SER A 23 -12.98 7.55 5.38
C SER A 23 -12.71 7.64 3.88
N HIS A 24 -11.92 8.62 3.42
CA HIS A 24 -11.55 8.80 2.03
C HIS A 24 -10.03 8.79 1.90
N LEU A 25 -9.49 7.59 1.69
CA LEU A 25 -8.07 7.38 1.44
C LEU A 25 -7.86 7.17 -0.06
N GLU A 26 -7.14 8.10 -0.68
CA GLU A 26 -6.77 8.01 -2.09
C GLU A 26 -5.24 7.91 -2.19
N VAL A 27 -4.80 6.66 -2.03
CA VAL A 27 -3.46 6.22 -2.43
C VAL A 27 -3.52 5.83 -3.90
N GLU A 28 -2.39 5.89 -4.60
CA GLU A 28 -2.26 5.84 -6.08
C GLU A 28 -2.70 4.51 -6.74
N THR A 29 -3.49 3.67 -6.07
CA THR A 29 -4.09 2.45 -6.60
C THR A 29 -5.10 2.75 -7.71
N ASP A 30 -4.84 2.30 -8.94
CA ASP A 30 -5.84 2.34 -10.00
C ASP A 30 -6.92 1.26 -9.80
N ARG A 31 -7.98 1.62 -9.10
CA ARG A 31 -9.13 0.75 -8.84
C ARG A 31 -9.92 0.39 -10.10
N ARG A 32 -9.72 1.07 -11.24
CA ARG A 32 -10.38 0.71 -12.51
C ARG A 32 -9.89 -0.63 -13.06
N LEU A 33 -8.71 -1.08 -12.61
CA LEU A 33 -8.16 -2.40 -12.94
C LEU A 33 -8.69 -3.50 -12.02
N LEU A 34 -9.39 -3.17 -10.93
CA LEU A 34 -10.04 -4.15 -10.04
C LEU A 34 -11.37 -4.63 -10.65
N VAL A 35 -11.32 -5.16 -11.86
CA VAL A 35 -12.46 -5.70 -12.60
C VAL A 35 -12.20 -7.15 -12.91
N MET A 36 -13.16 -8.03 -12.59
CA MET A 36 -13.08 -9.45 -12.91
C MET A 36 -14.06 -9.79 -14.02
N ALA A 37 -13.54 -10.39 -15.09
CA ALA A 37 -14.33 -11.09 -16.10
C ALA A 37 -13.65 -12.43 -16.35
N MET A 38 -14.23 -13.52 -15.84
CA MET A 38 -13.64 -14.86 -15.95
C MET A 38 -14.66 -15.86 -16.50
N LYS A 39 -14.21 -16.71 -17.42
CA LYS A 39 -15.02 -17.77 -18.04
C LYS A 39 -15.27 -18.95 -17.08
N VAL A 40 -14.36 -19.14 -16.12
CA VAL A 40 -14.43 -20.17 -15.07
C VAL A 40 -14.59 -19.46 -13.72
N PRO A 41 -15.39 -20.00 -12.78
CA PRO A 41 -15.56 -19.40 -11.46
C PRO A 41 -14.23 -19.23 -10.72
N VAL A 42 -13.97 -18.03 -10.20
CA VAL A 42 -12.81 -17.69 -9.36
C VAL A 42 -13.29 -16.84 -8.19
N PHE A 43 -12.73 -17.09 -7.02
CA PHE A 43 -12.98 -16.28 -5.82
C PHE A 43 -11.99 -15.13 -5.75
N LEU A 44 -12.48 -13.89 -5.82
CA LEU A 44 -11.64 -12.71 -5.61
C LEU A 44 -11.52 -12.42 -4.12
N VAL A 45 -10.30 -12.53 -3.58
CA VAL A 45 -9.98 -12.04 -2.25
C VAL A 45 -9.66 -10.55 -2.33
N ASN A 46 -10.69 -9.69 -2.23
CA ASN A 46 -10.49 -8.25 -2.31
C ASN A 46 -9.95 -7.69 -0.99
N LEU A 47 -8.63 -7.53 -0.92
CA LEU A 47 -7.91 -6.90 0.20
C LEU A 47 -7.41 -5.50 -0.11
N THR A 48 -7.77 -4.93 -1.27
CA THR A 48 -7.20 -3.66 -1.75
C THR A 48 -7.33 -2.57 -0.71
N THR A 49 -8.55 -2.22 -0.29
CA THR A 49 -8.75 -1.21 0.76
C THR A 49 -8.02 -1.56 2.04
N LEU A 50 -8.06 -2.82 2.50
CA LEU A 50 -7.37 -3.23 3.74
C LEU A 50 -5.86 -2.97 3.66
N SER A 51 -5.23 -3.31 2.53
CA SER A 51 -3.81 -3.09 2.28
C SER A 51 -3.47 -1.61 2.18
N GLU A 52 -4.34 -0.78 1.62
CA GLU A 52 -4.12 0.68 1.54
C GLU A 52 -3.98 1.34 2.93
N TYR A 53 -4.64 0.80 3.97
CA TYR A 53 -4.46 1.29 5.35
C TYR A 53 -3.11 0.87 5.97
N GLN A 54 -2.40 -0.12 5.41
CA GLN A 54 -1.17 -0.70 5.98
C GLN A 54 0.10 0.01 5.49
N LYS A 55 0.12 1.34 5.59
CA LYS A 55 1.27 2.17 5.16
C LYS A 55 2.61 1.82 5.83
N ASN A 56 2.55 1.21 7.01
CA ASN A 56 3.70 0.81 7.82
C ASN A 56 4.24 -0.60 7.50
N ALA A 57 3.65 -1.30 6.53
CA ALA A 57 4.00 -2.69 6.23
C ALA A 57 4.89 -2.84 4.96
N HIS A 58 5.41 -1.74 4.43
CA HIS A 58 6.34 -1.78 3.31
C HIS A 58 7.77 -2.09 3.77
N THR A 59 8.57 -2.69 2.89
CA THR A 59 10.00 -2.91 3.18
C THR A 59 10.77 -1.59 3.33
N SER A 60 10.26 -0.49 2.75
CA SER A 60 10.98 0.78 2.69
C SER A 60 12.41 0.56 2.13
N ILE A 61 13.44 1.10 2.79
CA ILE A 61 14.87 0.90 2.50
C ILE A 61 15.42 -0.42 3.08
N TYR A 62 14.66 -1.14 3.90
CA TYR A 62 15.06 -2.44 4.45
C TYR A 62 14.78 -3.55 3.44
N THR A 63 15.34 -3.40 2.25
CA THR A 63 15.16 -4.30 1.10
C THR A 63 16.47 -4.50 0.35
N ILE A 64 16.41 -5.26 -0.73
CA ILE A 64 17.54 -5.53 -1.62
C ILE A 64 17.44 -4.70 -2.90
N ARG A 65 18.60 -4.33 -3.45
CA ARG A 65 18.74 -3.78 -4.80
C ARG A 65 19.82 -4.55 -5.53
N GLN A 66 19.51 -5.07 -6.72
CA GLN A 66 20.42 -5.89 -7.53
C GLN A 66 21.00 -7.08 -6.73
N GLY A 67 20.17 -7.73 -5.92
CA GLY A 67 20.55 -8.92 -5.14
C GLY A 67 21.39 -8.65 -3.90
N LYS A 68 21.62 -7.38 -3.52
CA LYS A 68 22.37 -7.00 -2.32
C LYS A 68 21.52 -6.14 -1.39
N LEU A 69 21.74 -6.27 -0.08
CA LEU A 69 21.12 -5.37 0.89
C LEU A 69 21.55 -3.93 0.62
N LEU A 70 20.62 -3.00 0.84
CA LEU A 70 20.95 -1.58 0.85
C LEU A 70 21.83 -1.27 2.06
N ASN A 71 22.91 -0.52 1.83
CA ASN A 71 23.81 -0.09 2.89
C ASN A 71 23.39 1.28 3.43
N PRO A 72 23.76 1.61 4.67
CA PRO A 72 23.65 2.96 5.21
C PRO A 72 24.34 4.02 4.35
#